data_AF-A0A7W7HRH1-F1
#
_entry.id   AF-A0A7W7HRH1-F1
#
_cell.length_a   1.000
_cell.length_b   1.000
_cell.length_c   1.000
_cell.angle_alpha   90.00
_cell.angle_beta   90.00
_cell.angle_gamma   90.00
#
_symmetry.space_group_name_H-M   'P 1'
#
loop_
_entity.id
_entity.type
_entity.pdbx_description
1 polymer ?
#
loop_
_entity_poly.entity_id
_entity_poly.type
_entity_poly.pdbx_seq_one_letter_code
_entity_poly.pdbx_strand_id
1 'polypeptide(L)'
;MGKVPYGAELDSTQRMAIAHVTGHAERLIALGWPVDERAVAELHTLSRDPVVYGIALGTELGAMEVAPEVWGHRQPLADLYRKCGADLEVAERQRAWRVAQRWTT
;
A
#
# COMPACT_ATOMS: atom_id res chain seq x y z
N MET A 1 1.12 -26.96 -9.74
CA MET A 1 0.05 -25.95 -9.55
C MET A 1 0.62 -24.88 -8.65
N GLY A 2 1.12 -23.77 -9.21
CA GLY A 2 1.71 -22.70 -8.42
C GLY A 2 0.65 -22.08 -7.53
N LYS A 3 0.92 -21.90 -6.24
CA LYS A 3 0.03 -21.15 -5.35
C LYS A 3 -0.11 -19.75 -5.93
N VAL A 4 -1.30 -19.41 -6.45
CA VAL A 4 -1.63 -18.04 -6.80
C VAL A 4 -1.46 -17.24 -5.50
N PRO A 5 -0.60 -16.20 -5.47
CA PRO A 5 -0.42 -15.40 -4.27
C PRO A 5 -1.77 -14.85 -3.82
N TYR A 6 -2.07 -15.00 -2.54
CA TYR A 6 -3.29 -14.44 -1.95
C TYR A 6 -3.29 -12.92 -2.18
N GLY A 7 -4.31 -12.37 -2.86
CA GLY A 7 -4.37 -10.95 -3.23
C GLY A 7 -4.04 -10.63 -4.70
N ALA A 8 -3.54 -11.59 -5.49
CA ALA A 8 -3.20 -11.39 -6.90
C ALA A 8 -4.40 -11.02 -7.80
N GLU A 9 -5.62 -11.34 -7.35
CA GLU A 9 -6.87 -11.04 -8.06
C GLU A 9 -7.46 -9.66 -7.70
N LEU A 10 -6.85 -8.95 -6.75
CA LEU A 10 -7.37 -7.66 -6.31
C LEU A 10 -6.90 -6.53 -7.22
N ASP A 11 -7.83 -5.68 -7.64
CA ASP A 11 -7.49 -4.46 -8.36
C ASP A 11 -6.86 -3.39 -7.43
N SER A 12 -6.40 -2.29 -8.02
CA SER A 12 -5.75 -1.19 -7.28
C SER A 12 -6.68 -0.51 -6.28
N THR A 13 -7.98 -0.43 -6.59
CA THR A 13 -9.00 0.19 -5.74
C THR A 13 -9.23 -0.66 -4.49
N GLN A 14 -9.35 -1.98 -4.68
CA GLN A 14 -9.54 -2.94 -3.61
C GLN A 14 -8.35 -2.94 -2.64
N ARG A 15 -7.12 -2.85 -3.16
CA ARG A 15 -5.91 -2.78 -2.33
C ARG A 15 -5.82 -1.51 -1.50
N MET A 16 -6.17 -0.36 -2.08
CA MET A 16 -6.27 0.90 -1.32
C MET A 16 -7.37 0.86 -0.26
N ALA A 17 -8.52 0.28 -0.58
CA ALA A 17 -9.62 0.13 0.36
C ALA A 17 -9.19 -0.74 1.56
N ILE A 18 -8.49 -1.84 1.33
CA ILE A 18 -7.97 -2.72 2.39
C ILE A 18 -7.03 -1.96 3.33
N ALA A 19 -6.05 -1.22 2.80
CA ALA A 19 -5.11 -0.45 3.62
C ALA A 19 -5.81 0.64 4.46
N HIS A 20 -6.86 1.26 3.92
CA HIS A 20 -7.64 2.25 4.65
C HIS A 20 -8.52 1.62 5.74
N VAL A 21 -9.14 0.48 5.47
CA VAL A 21 -10.00 -0.23 6.42
C VAL A 21 -9.18 -0.85 7.55
N THR A 22 -8.00 -1.43 7.29
CA THR A 22 -7.13 -1.95 8.37
C THR A 22 -6.66 -0.84 9.30
N GLY A 23 -6.18 0.30 8.76
CA GLY A 23 -5.78 1.44 9.57
C GLY A 23 -6.93 2.07 10.37
N HIS A 24 -8.16 2.06 9.83
CA HIS A 24 -9.34 2.47 10.57
C HIS A 24 -9.69 1.49 11.70
N ALA A 25 -9.64 0.18 11.42
CA ALA A 25 -9.92 -0.86 12.39
C ALA A 25 -8.94 -0.87 13.57
N GLU A 26 -7.63 -0.72 13.31
CA GLU A 26 -6.62 -0.59 14.38
C GLU A 26 -6.91 0.59 15.30
N ARG A 27 -7.36 1.72 14.74
CA ARG A 27 -7.76 2.90 15.51
C ARG A 27 -8.99 2.63 16.38
N LEU A 28 -9.99 1.92 15.87
CA LEU A 28 -11.18 1.55 16.64
C LEU A 28 -10.85 0.59 17.78
N ILE A 29 -9.97 -0.40 17.56
CA ILE A 29 -9.46 -1.30 18.60
C ILE A 29 -8.78 -0.49 19.71
N ALA A 30 -7.91 0.46 19.35
CA ALA A 30 -7.21 1.30 20.33
C ALA A 30 -8.15 2.18 21.16
N LEU A 31 -9.32 2.55 20.61
CA LEU A 31 -10.36 3.30 21.30
C LEU A 31 -11.31 2.41 22.13
N GLY A 32 -11.11 1.09 22.14
CA GLY A 32 -11.97 0.13 22.83
C GLY A 32 -13.34 -0.04 22.17
N TRP A 33 -13.46 0.32 20.90
CA TRP A 33 -14.71 0.16 20.16
C TRP A 33 -14.83 -1.28 19.64
N PRO A 34 -16.04 -1.85 19.64
CA PRO A 34 -16.25 -3.21 19.15
C PRO A 34 -15.95 -3.29 17.65
N VAL A 35 -15.12 -4.25 17.27
CA VAL A 35 -14.77 -4.58 15.89
C VAL A 35 -14.82 -6.10 15.68
N ASP A 36 -15.08 -6.53 14.45
CA ASP A 36 -14.96 -7.94 14.07
C ASP A 36 -13.47 -8.29 13.87
N GLU A 37 -12.85 -8.86 14.91
CA GLU A 37 -11.43 -9.22 14.91
C GLU A 37 -11.05 -10.18 13.77
N ARG A 38 -11.98 -11.04 13.31
CA ARG A 38 -11.72 -11.97 12.21
C ARG A 38 -11.65 -11.25 10.87
N ALA A 39 -12.60 -10.35 10.61
CA ALA A 39 -12.57 -9.51 9.41
C ALA A 39 -11.30 -8.63 9.39
N VAL A 40 -10.91 -8.10 10.56
CA VAL A 40 -9.67 -7.33 10.71
C VAL A 40 -8.43 -8.18 10.44
N ALA A 41 -8.37 -9.43 10.91
CA ALA A 41 -7.27 -10.34 10.63
C ALA A 41 -7.16 -10.71 9.14
N GLU A 42 -8.28 -10.98 8.47
CA GLU A 42 -8.31 -11.26 7.02
C GLU A 42 -7.84 -10.04 6.21
N LEU A 43 -8.32 -8.84 6.57
CA LEU A 43 -7.86 -7.58 6.00
C LEU A 43 -6.37 -7.30 6.29
N HIS A 44 -5.90 -7.62 7.50
CA HIS A 44 -4.48 -7.51 7.84
C HIS A 44 -3.61 -8.42 6.99
N THR A 45 -4.08 -9.64 6.74
CA THR A 45 -3.37 -10.63 5.92
C THR A 45 -3.25 -10.12 4.49
N LEU A 46 -4.30 -9.49 3.96
CA LEU A 46 -4.28 -8.80 2.66
C LEU A 46 -3.38 -7.55 2.66
N SER A 47 -3.34 -6.79 3.75
CA SER A 47 -2.46 -5.62 3.88
C SER A 47 -0.98 -5.97 4.00
N ARG A 48 -0.64 -7.23 4.32
CA ARG A 48 0.72 -7.76 4.40
C ARG A 48 1.20 -8.38 3.09
N ASP A 49 0.41 -8.29 2.03
CA ASP A 49 0.79 -8.72 0.68
C ASP A 49 1.96 -7.83 0.17
N PRO A 50 3.12 -8.43 -0.18
CA PRO A 50 4.23 -7.72 -0.82
C PRO A 50 3.81 -6.84 -1.99
N VAL A 51 2.80 -7.26 -2.75
CA VAL A 51 2.31 -6.53 -3.92
C VAL A 51 1.55 -5.26 -3.52
N VAL A 52 0.75 -5.32 -2.43
CA VAL A 52 0.07 -4.15 -1.87
C VAL A 52 1.10 -3.12 -1.38
N TYR A 53 2.12 -3.58 -0.65
CA TYR A 53 3.23 -2.72 -0.25
C TYR A 53 4.04 -2.19 -1.44
N GLY A 54 4.17 -2.97 -2.52
CA GLY A 54 4.75 -2.53 -3.79
C GLY A 54 4.00 -1.33 -4.38
N ILE A 55 2.67 -1.41 -4.48
CA ILE A 55 1.84 -0.30 -4.98
C ILE A 55 1.96 0.94 -4.08
N ALA A 56 1.93 0.76 -2.76
CA ALA A 56 2.09 1.85 -1.81
C ALA A 56 3.47 2.51 -1.95
N LEU A 57 4.54 1.71 -2.00
CA LEU A 57 5.91 2.18 -2.22
C LEU A 57 6.02 2.96 -3.53
N GLY A 58 5.56 2.40 -4.65
CA GLY A 58 5.61 3.06 -5.96
C GLY A 58 4.87 4.39 -5.99
N THR A 59 3.77 4.51 -5.24
CA THR A 59 3.02 5.76 -5.08
C THR A 59 3.83 6.83 -4.36
N GLU A 60 4.51 6.46 -3.27
CA GLU A 60 5.38 7.40 -2.53
C GLU A 60 6.59 7.81 -3.38
N LEU A 61 7.24 6.86 -4.06
CA LEU A 61 8.37 7.16 -4.95
C LEU A 61 7.96 8.09 -6.09
N GLY A 62 6.83 7.81 -6.75
CA GLY A 62 6.32 8.66 -7.81
C GLY A 62 5.97 10.06 -7.32
N ALA A 63 5.42 10.19 -6.11
CA ALA A 63 5.14 11.49 -5.51
C ALA A 63 6.42 12.29 -5.21
N MET A 64 7.48 11.64 -4.70
CA MET A 64 8.76 12.30 -4.44
C MET A 64 9.49 12.73 -5.72
N GLU A 65 9.34 11.99 -6.81
CA GLU A 65 9.91 12.36 -8.11
C GLU A 65 9.15 13.50 -8.79
N VAL A 66 7.83 13.51 -8.65
CA VAL A 66 6.98 14.59 -9.14
C VAL A 66 7.17 15.86 -8.31
N ALA A 67 7.24 15.75 -6.99
CA ALA A 67 7.35 16.90 -6.09
C ALA A 67 8.52 16.67 -5.12
N PRO A 68 9.76 17.04 -5.50
CA PRO A 68 10.94 16.81 -4.66
C PRO A 68 10.82 17.43 -3.26
N GLU A 69 10.03 18.49 -3.09
CA GLU A 69 9.74 19.13 -1.81
C GLU A 69 9.00 18.22 -0.81
N VAL A 70 8.31 17.17 -1.28
CA VAL A 70 7.60 16.23 -0.40
C VAL A 70 8.49 15.11 0.14
N TRP A 71 9.75 15.05 -0.29
CA TRP A 71 10.69 13.99 0.07
C TRP A 71 10.80 13.79 1.59
N GLY A 72 10.96 14.87 2.35
CA GLY A 72 11.22 14.80 3.79
C GLY A 72 10.14 14.08 4.60
N HIS A 73 8.86 14.18 4.21
CA HIS A 73 7.77 13.52 4.93
C HIS A 73 7.33 12.19 4.30
N ARG A 74 7.72 11.91 3.05
CA ARG A 74 7.37 10.66 2.34
C ARG A 74 8.45 9.58 2.41
N GLN A 75 9.73 9.97 2.49
CA GLN A 75 10.85 9.03 2.59
C GLN A 75 10.68 8.02 3.74
N PRO A 76 10.25 8.40 4.96
CA PRO A 76 10.03 7.44 6.04
C PRO A 76 8.98 6.37 5.71
N LEU A 77 7.93 6.74 4.97
CA LEU A 77 6.89 5.80 4.52
C LEU A 77 7.44 4.84 3.46
N ALA A 78 8.20 5.35 2.49
CA ALA A 78 8.87 4.52 1.49
C ALA A 78 9.82 3.49 2.15
N ASP A 79 10.59 3.91 3.16
CA ASP A 79 11.48 3.02 3.91
C ASP A 79 10.72 1.98 4.73
N LEU A 80 9.57 2.34 5.29
CA LEU A 80 8.69 1.40 5.98
C LEU A 80 8.18 0.32 5.03
N TYR A 81 7.65 0.69 3.86
CA TYR A 81 7.15 -0.28 2.89
C TYR A 81 8.24 -1.23 2.38
N ARG A 82 9.48 -0.74 2.17
CA ARG A 82 10.63 -1.61 1.85
C ARG A 82 10.89 -2.63 2.95
N LYS A 83 10.91 -2.20 4.22
CA LYS A 83 11.11 -3.09 5.38
C LYS A 83 10.00 -4.12 5.54
N CYS A 84 8.77 -3.78 5.14
CA CYS A 84 7.63 -4.69 5.12
C CYS A 84 7.67 -5.70 3.96
N GLY A 85 8.72 -5.68 3.12
CA GLY A 85 8.88 -6.64 2.03
C GLY A 85 8.11 -6.28 0.77
N ALA A 86 7.95 -4.98 0.48
CA ALA A 86 7.35 -4.52 -0.77
C ALA A 86 7.98 -5.18 -2.00
N ASP A 87 7.12 -5.61 -2.93
CA ASP A 87 7.54 -6.04 -4.25
C ASP A 87 8.07 -4.82 -5.03
N LEU A 88 9.39 -4.85 -5.29
CA LEU A 88 10.09 -3.74 -5.91
C LEU A 88 9.77 -3.59 -7.40
N GLU A 89 9.44 -4.68 -8.09
CA GLU A 89 9.06 -4.63 -9.50
C GLU A 89 7.69 -3.94 -9.66
N VAL A 90 6.75 -4.26 -8.77
CA VAL A 90 5.44 -3.62 -8.74
C VAL A 90 5.54 -2.16 -8.31
N ALA A 91 6.40 -1.84 -7.33
CA ALA A 91 6.69 -0.47 -6.95
C ALA A 91 7.23 0.36 -8.12
N GLU A 92 8.14 -0.20 -8.91
CA GLU A 92 8.72 0.49 -10.06
C GLU A 92 7.68 0.76 -11.15
N ARG A 93 6.85 -0.24 -11.49
CA ARG A 93 5.75 -0.06 -12.46
C ARG A 93 4.76 1.00 -12.00
N GLN A 94 4.40 1.00 -10.72
CA GLN A 94 3.48 1.99 -10.14
C GLN A 94 4.10 3.40 -10.11
N ARG A 95 5.40 3.52 -9.78
CA ARG A 95 6.15 4.78 -9.85
C ARG A 95 6.09 5.37 -11.26
N ALA A 96 6.45 4.57 -12.26
CA ALA A 96 6.47 4.99 -13.66
C ALA A 96 5.08 5.47 -14.13
N TRP A 97 4.02 4.75 -13.79
CA TRP A 97 2.64 5.16 -14.08
C TRP A 97 2.28 6.50 -13.42
N ARG A 98 2.58 6.66 -12.12
CA ARG A 98 2.34 7.91 -11.36
C ARG A 98 3.04 9.11 -11.98
N VAL A 99 4.31 8.95 -12.36
CA VAL A 99 5.10 10.00 -13.00
C VAL A 99 4.50 10.37 -14.35
N ALA A 100 4.12 9.38 -15.17
CA ALA A 100 3.52 9.60 -16.48
C ALA A 100 2.20 10.38 -16.41
N GLN A 101 1.35 10.15 -15.39
CA GLN A 101 0.08 10.87 -15.23
C GLN A 101 0.21 12.39 -15.07
N ARG A 102 1.35 12.89 -14.55
CA ARG A 102 1.57 14.34 -14.41
C ARG A 102 1.68 15.04 -15.78
N TRP A 103 2.15 14.33 -16.80
CA TRP A 103 2.33 14.90 -18.14
C TRP A 103 1.02 14.98 -18.93
N THR A 104 -0.07 14.43 -18.39
CA THR A 104 -1.39 14.41 -19.01
C THR A 104 -2.39 15.43 -18.42
N THR A 105 -1.98 16.19 -17.40
CA THR A 105 -2.76 17.28 -16.76
C THR A 105 -1.99 18.58 -16.84
#